data_AF-A0A7Y2GMW5-F1
#
_entry.id   AF-A0A7Y2GMW5-F1
#
_cell.length_a   1.000
_cell.length_b   1.000
_cell.length_c   1.000
_cell.angle_alpha   90.00
_cell.angle_beta   90.00
_cell.angle_gamma   90.00
#
_symmetry.space_group_name_H-M   'P 1'
#
loop_
_entity.id
_entity.type
_entity.pdbx_description
1 polymer ?
#
loop_
_entity_poly.entity_id
_entity_poly.type
_entity_poly.pdbx_seq_one_letter_code
_entity_poly.pdbx_strand_id
1 'polypeptide(L)'
;MSKKNSKPEKSVSAQAEDTNKPNPEMHPEMAAAATEQDDFTSAGTPTLEPPEAGIFAQGDMTAQAWFNSKKITGIWIANDNKNAYVYVVGVGWLKLNDANADSILAMYMISASARQGGNPVNYRKESDNKVHEIYCW
;
A
#
# COMPACT_ATOMS: atom_id res chain seq x y z
N MET A 1 -19.46 37.47 38.05
CA MET A 1 -18.94 36.69 39.21
C MET A 1 -20.04 35.73 39.66
N SER A 2 -20.18 34.55 39.02
CA SER A 2 -19.62 33.25 39.45
C SER A 2 -19.75 32.97 40.94
N LYS A 3 -20.69 32.09 41.32
CA LYS A 3 -20.46 30.88 42.14
C LYS A 3 -21.53 29.82 41.79
N LYS A 4 -21.19 28.85 40.94
CA LYS A 4 -21.96 27.62 40.70
C LYS A 4 -21.65 26.64 41.83
N ASN A 5 -22.71 26.05 42.38
CA ASN A 5 -22.69 25.13 43.52
C ASN A 5 -22.20 23.75 43.06
N SER A 6 -21.29 23.15 43.83
CA SER A 6 -20.66 21.85 43.59
C SER A 6 -21.32 20.79 44.47
N LYS A 7 -21.76 19.66 43.90
CA LYS A 7 -22.19 18.49 44.67
C LYS A 7 -21.77 17.22 43.91
N PRO A 8 -20.91 16.35 44.49
CA PRO A 8 -20.44 15.14 43.83
C PRO A 8 -21.43 13.98 44.01
N GLU A 9 -21.50 13.15 42.97
CA GLU A 9 -22.39 12.00 42.84
C GLU A 9 -21.90 10.77 43.63
N LYS A 10 -22.88 9.90 43.86
CA LYS A 10 -22.89 8.73 44.74
C LYS A 10 -22.18 7.52 44.09
N SER A 11 -21.32 6.89 44.88
CA SER A 11 -21.04 5.45 45.05
C SER A 11 -21.56 4.45 44.00
N VAL A 12 -20.63 3.71 43.38
CA VAL A 12 -20.82 2.30 43.00
C VAL A 12 -19.60 1.50 43.44
N SER A 13 -19.78 0.65 44.44
CA SER A 13 -18.85 -0.41 44.83
C SER A 13 -19.20 -1.66 44.04
N ALA A 14 -18.25 -2.22 43.28
CA ALA A 14 -18.30 -3.58 42.78
C ALA A 14 -17.12 -4.36 43.37
N GLN A 15 -17.49 -5.40 44.08
CA GLN A 15 -16.71 -6.26 44.95
C GLN A 15 -16.11 -7.40 44.11
N ALA A 16 -14.83 -7.71 44.31
CA ALA A 16 -14.20 -8.91 43.74
C ALA A 16 -13.22 -9.51 44.78
N GLU A 17 -13.69 -10.58 45.42
CA GLU A 17 -12.97 -11.62 46.15
C GLU A 17 -13.52 -12.92 45.53
N ASP A 18 -12.84 -14.05 45.32
CA ASP A 18 -11.57 -14.63 45.74
C ASP A 18 -11.38 -15.86 44.81
N THR A 19 -10.15 -16.35 44.62
CA THR A 19 -9.77 -17.78 44.72
C THR A 19 -8.38 -18.05 44.14
N ASN A 20 -7.42 -17.95 45.06
CA ASN A 20 -6.16 -18.68 45.17
C ASN A 20 -6.02 -20.01 44.36
N LYS A 21 -4.90 -20.18 43.63
CA LYS A 21 -4.13 -21.45 43.53
C LYS A 21 -2.69 -21.21 43.01
N PRO A 22 -1.73 -22.11 43.34
CA PRO A 22 -0.34 -21.76 43.66
C PRO A 22 0.67 -21.83 42.50
N ASN A 23 1.78 -21.13 42.73
CA ASN A 23 3.01 -21.00 41.95
C ASN A 23 3.79 -22.31 41.75
N PRO A 24 4.34 -22.56 40.54
CA PRO A 24 5.59 -23.28 40.37
C PRO A 24 6.71 -22.34 39.90
N GLU A 25 7.78 -22.31 40.69
CA GLU A 25 9.02 -21.56 40.49
C GLU A 25 9.61 -21.74 39.08
N MET A 26 9.86 -20.64 38.37
CA MET A 26 10.75 -20.65 37.19
C MET A 26 12.16 -20.22 37.62
N HIS A 27 13.05 -21.20 37.61
CA HIS A 27 14.50 -21.06 37.73
C HIS A 27 15.06 -20.06 36.70
N PRO A 28 16.07 -19.25 37.05
CA PRO A 28 16.86 -18.52 36.07
C PRO A 28 17.89 -19.46 35.42
N GLU A 29 18.33 -19.09 34.22
CA GLU A 29 19.52 -19.61 33.51
C GLU A 29 19.28 -20.77 32.51
N MET A 30 19.13 -20.43 31.23
CA MET A 30 20.17 -20.66 30.23
C MET A 30 19.74 -20.09 28.86
N ALA A 31 20.49 -19.09 28.42
CA ALA A 31 20.57 -18.68 27.03
C ALA A 31 21.30 -19.76 26.23
N ALA A 32 20.78 -20.15 25.06
CA ALA A 32 21.55 -20.21 23.81
C ALA A 32 20.72 -20.81 22.65
N ALA A 33 20.64 -20.01 21.58
CA ALA A 33 20.75 -20.41 20.19
C ALA A 33 19.67 -21.33 19.57
N ALA A 34 18.67 -20.70 18.95
CA ALA A 34 18.30 -21.04 17.59
C ALA A 34 18.04 -19.72 16.83
N THR A 35 19.00 -19.35 16.00
CA THR A 35 18.92 -18.26 15.04
C THR A 35 18.01 -18.69 13.90
N GLU A 36 16.78 -18.20 13.90
CA GLU A 36 15.99 -18.06 12.67
C GLU A 36 15.63 -16.58 12.57
N GLN A 37 16.60 -15.83 12.06
CA GLN A 37 16.39 -14.46 11.63
C GLN A 37 15.66 -14.56 10.29
N ASP A 38 14.35 -14.77 10.37
CA ASP A 38 13.44 -14.60 9.24
C ASP A 38 13.55 -13.14 8.80
N ASP A 39 14.36 -12.92 7.77
CA ASP A 39 14.50 -11.66 7.06
C ASP A 39 13.19 -11.39 6.31
N PHE A 40 12.17 -10.93 7.06
CA PHE A 40 11.04 -10.22 6.50
C PHE A 40 11.56 -8.90 5.94
N THR A 41 12.22 -8.96 4.78
CA THR A 41 12.31 -7.82 3.88
C THR A 41 10.87 -7.43 3.58
N SER A 42 10.45 -6.31 4.19
CA SER A 42 9.15 -5.68 4.03
C SER A 42 8.96 -5.24 2.57
N ALA A 43 8.72 -6.19 1.68
CA ALA A 43 8.43 -6.01 0.26
C ALA A 43 6.95 -5.60 0.06
N GLY A 44 6.46 -4.67 0.88
CA GLY A 44 5.04 -4.32 0.90
C GLY A 44 4.69 -2.93 1.42
N THR A 45 5.63 -2.21 2.02
CA THR A 45 5.42 -0.81 2.39
C THR A 45 5.89 0.11 1.26
N PRO A 46 5.01 0.94 0.65
CA PRO A 46 5.43 1.94 -0.31
C PRO A 46 6.36 2.92 0.40
N THR A 47 7.64 2.84 0.09
CA THR A 47 8.64 3.82 0.50
C THR A 47 8.46 5.11 -0.32
N LEU A 48 8.92 6.24 0.22
CA LEU A 48 8.86 7.56 -0.42
C LEU A 48 9.65 7.64 -1.73
N GLU A 49 10.58 6.70 -1.92
CA GLU A 49 11.33 6.54 -3.15
C GLU A 49 10.82 5.28 -3.86
N PRO A 50 10.38 5.35 -5.12
CA PRO A 50 10.13 4.13 -5.87
C PRO A 50 11.40 3.28 -5.82
N PRO A 51 11.31 1.97 -5.50
CA PRO A 51 12.48 1.10 -5.45
C PRO A 51 13.22 1.27 -6.77
N GLU A 52 14.52 1.55 -6.70
CA GLU A 52 15.39 1.87 -7.84
C GLU A 52 14.90 1.09 -9.04
N ALA A 53 14.38 1.82 -10.02
CA ALA A 53 13.85 1.22 -11.22
C ALA A 53 14.98 0.38 -11.79
N GLY A 54 14.90 -0.94 -11.57
CA GLY A 54 15.84 -1.89 -12.12
C GLY A 54 15.97 -1.54 -13.59
N ILE A 55 17.21 -1.41 -14.06
CA ILE A 55 17.51 -1.08 -15.46
C ILE A 55 17.00 -2.25 -16.31
N PHE A 56 15.71 -2.25 -16.60
CA PHE A 56 15.09 -3.12 -17.58
C PHE A 56 15.22 -2.41 -18.90
N ALA A 57 15.97 -3.03 -19.81
CA ALA A 57 16.30 -2.59 -21.15
C ALA A 57 15.27 -1.59 -21.72
N GLN A 58 15.63 -0.31 -21.61
CA GLN A 58 14.96 0.77 -22.30
C GLN A 58 15.37 0.66 -23.76
N GLY A 59 14.73 -0.26 -24.49
CA GLY A 59 14.71 -0.19 -25.94
C GLY A 59 14.13 1.17 -26.30
N ASP A 60 14.83 1.93 -27.16
CA ASP A 60 14.44 3.26 -27.64
C ASP A 60 12.94 3.34 -27.96
N MET A 61 12.13 3.77 -26.98
CA MET A 61 10.69 3.97 -27.16
C MET A 61 10.47 5.43 -27.55
N THR A 62 10.90 5.76 -28.76
CA THR A 62 10.48 6.98 -29.46
C THR A 62 9.10 6.82 -30.12
N ALA A 63 8.48 5.63 -30.02
CA ALA A 63 7.21 5.30 -30.63
C ALA A 63 6.11 5.06 -29.59
N GLN A 64 4.92 5.59 -29.88
CA GLN A 64 3.65 5.25 -29.25
C GLN A 64 3.46 3.72 -29.28
N ALA A 65 3.50 3.07 -28.11
CA ALA A 65 3.52 1.62 -28.01
C ALA A 65 2.33 1.09 -27.21
N TRP A 66 1.60 0.15 -27.80
CA TRP A 66 0.53 -0.61 -27.14
C TRP A 66 1.11 -1.86 -26.47
N PHE A 67 0.80 -2.01 -25.20
CA PHE A 67 1.15 -3.18 -24.38
C PHE A 67 -0.13 -3.93 -24.06
N ASN A 68 -0.24 -5.15 -24.58
CA ASN A 68 -1.46 -5.95 -24.48
C ASN A 68 -1.35 -7.04 -23.41
N SER A 69 -2.51 -7.44 -22.88
CA SER A 69 -2.68 -8.56 -21.96
C SER A 69 -1.79 -8.48 -20.71
N LYS A 70 -1.60 -7.27 -20.18
CA LYS A 70 -0.81 -7.03 -18.97
C LYS A 70 -1.70 -7.10 -17.73
N LYS A 71 -1.13 -7.44 -16.58
CA LYS A 71 -1.87 -7.44 -15.30
C LYS A 71 -1.43 -6.28 -14.44
N ILE A 72 -2.39 -5.62 -13.79
CA ILE A 72 -2.13 -4.60 -12.78
C ILE A 72 -2.30 -5.24 -11.40
N THR A 73 -1.29 -5.10 -10.54
CA THR A 73 -1.33 -5.66 -9.17
C THR A 73 -1.21 -4.59 -8.09
N GLY A 74 -0.78 -3.38 -8.45
CA GLY A 74 -0.57 -2.27 -7.53
C GLY A 74 -1.02 -0.95 -8.13
N ILE A 75 -1.50 -0.05 -7.28
CA ILE A 75 -1.85 1.31 -7.65
C ILE A 75 -1.41 2.21 -6.50
N TRP A 76 -0.83 3.36 -6.83
CA TRP A 76 -0.39 4.35 -5.88
C TRP A 76 -0.76 5.75 -6.35
N ILE A 77 -1.26 6.58 -5.44
CA ILE A 77 -1.60 7.97 -5.69
C ILE A 77 -1.07 8.78 -4.51
N ALA A 78 -0.42 9.90 -4.79
CA ALA A 78 -0.11 10.91 -3.80
C ALA A 78 -1.09 12.09 -3.87
N ASN A 79 -1.20 12.81 -2.75
CA ASN A 79 -1.97 14.04 -2.64
C ASN A 79 -1.29 15.26 -3.29
N ASP A 80 -0.17 15.05 -3.99
CA ASP A 80 0.60 16.10 -4.65
C ASP A 80 0.48 16.00 -6.18
N ASN A 81 0.53 17.17 -6.83
CA ASN A 81 0.48 17.48 -8.26
C ASN A 81 0.30 16.28 -9.22
N LYS A 82 -0.93 15.72 -9.26
CA LYS A 82 -1.36 14.75 -10.28
C LYS A 82 -0.43 13.53 -10.37
N ASN A 83 0.06 13.06 -9.23
CA ASN A 83 1.04 11.99 -9.18
C ASN A 83 0.36 10.63 -8.90
N ALA A 84 0.12 9.87 -9.97
CA ALA A 84 -0.51 8.56 -9.91
C ALA A 84 0.30 7.53 -10.70
N TYR A 85 0.44 6.33 -10.14
CA TYR A 85 1.21 5.23 -10.72
C TYR A 85 0.44 3.92 -10.63
N VAL A 86 0.71 3.04 -11.59
CA VAL A 86 0.20 1.68 -11.64
C VAL A 86 1.37 0.71 -11.75
N TYR A 87 1.31 -0.38 -10.99
CA TYR A 87 2.29 -1.46 -11.09
C TYR A 87 1.80 -2.51 -12.09
N VAL A 88 2.54 -2.66 -13.17
CA VAL A 88 2.26 -3.60 -14.24
C VAL A 88 3.21 -4.79 -14.12
N VAL A 89 2.65 -6.00 -14.09
CA VAL A 89 3.44 -7.24 -14.01
C VAL A 89 4.38 -7.37 -15.21
N GLY A 90 5.67 -7.60 -14.92
CA GLY A 90 6.72 -7.72 -15.92
C GLY A 90 7.20 -6.39 -16.52
N VAL A 91 6.73 -5.25 -16.02
CA VAL A 91 7.16 -3.92 -16.47
C VAL A 91 7.58 -3.03 -15.29
N GLY A 92 6.86 -3.10 -14.17
CA GLY A 92 7.11 -2.29 -12.98
C GLY A 92 6.14 -1.12 -12.84
N TRP A 93 6.57 -0.08 -12.10
CA TRP A 93 5.77 1.11 -11.87
C TRP A 93 5.75 2.02 -13.10
N LEU A 94 4.55 2.34 -13.57
CA LEU A 94 4.32 3.28 -14.67
C LEU A 94 3.50 4.46 -14.17
N LYS A 95 3.94 5.66 -14.52
CA LYS A 95 3.20 6.89 -14.22
C LYS A 95 2.02 7.04 -15.18
N LEU A 96 0.87 7.43 -14.65
CA LEU A 96 -0.28 7.84 -15.47
C LEU A 96 -0.05 9.24 -16.04
N ASN A 97 -0.59 9.51 -17.23
CA ASN A 97 -0.54 10.84 -17.83
C ASN A 97 -1.17 11.88 -16.88
N ASP A 98 -0.41 12.92 -16.56
CA ASP A 98 -0.69 13.98 -15.61
C ASP A 98 -1.14 15.30 -16.27
N ALA A 99 -1.47 15.29 -17.56
CA ALA A 99 -2.02 16.44 -18.26
C ALA A 99 -3.32 16.93 -17.60
N ASN A 100 -4.28 16.03 -17.37
CA ASN A 100 -5.60 16.35 -16.84
C ASN A 100 -5.98 15.44 -15.66
N ALA A 101 -6.58 16.02 -14.62
CA ALA A 101 -6.98 15.28 -13.42
C ALA A 101 -8.09 14.26 -13.70
N ASP A 102 -9.03 14.60 -14.58
CA ASP A 102 -10.10 13.68 -15.01
C ASP A 102 -9.54 12.44 -15.71
N SER A 103 -8.49 12.59 -16.52
CA SER A 103 -7.82 11.47 -17.19
C SER A 103 -7.17 10.53 -16.17
N ILE A 104 -6.52 11.07 -15.14
CA ILE A 104 -5.96 10.26 -14.04
C ILE A 104 -7.07 9.48 -13.33
N LEU A 105 -8.17 10.14 -12.98
CA LEU A 105 -9.27 9.50 -12.27
C LEU A 105 -9.88 8.37 -13.12
N ALA A 106 -10.12 8.61 -14.41
CA ALA A 106 -10.66 7.59 -15.31
C ALA A 106 -9.71 6.38 -15.41
N MET A 107 -8.42 6.61 -15.65
CA MET A 107 -7.41 5.55 -15.72
C MET A 107 -7.26 4.80 -14.38
N TYR A 108 -7.35 5.51 -13.26
CA TYR A 108 -7.33 4.92 -11.93
C TYR A 108 -8.52 3.97 -11.72
N MET A 109 -9.73 4.41 -12.05
CA MET A 109 -10.94 3.59 -11.88
C MET A 109 -10.87 2.30 -12.70
N ILE A 110 -10.39 2.37 -13.96
CA ILE A 110 -10.17 1.20 -14.82
C ILE A 110 -9.08 0.29 -14.25
N SER A 111 -7.98 0.86 -13.77
CA SER A 111 -6.87 0.09 -13.19
C SER A 111 -7.30 -0.61 -11.90
N ALA A 112 -8.10 0.05 -11.08
CA ALA A 112 -8.61 -0.48 -9.81
C ALA A 112 -9.57 -1.64 -10.04
N SER A 113 -10.50 -1.51 -11.00
CA SER A 113 -11.42 -2.61 -11.35
C SER A 113 -10.66 -3.81 -11.94
N ALA A 114 -9.70 -3.56 -12.83
CA ALA A 114 -8.86 -4.61 -13.41
C ALA A 114 -8.05 -5.35 -12.34
N ARG A 115 -7.45 -4.62 -11.39
CA ARG A 115 -6.71 -5.19 -10.26
C ARG A 115 -7.61 -6.05 -9.38
N GLN A 116 -8.82 -5.57 -9.06
CA GLN A 116 -9.76 -6.30 -8.22
C GLN A 116 -10.24 -7.59 -8.88
N GLY A 117 -10.51 -7.56 -10.19
CA GLY A 117 -10.92 -8.74 -10.96
C GLY A 117 -9.77 -9.66 -11.38
N GLY A 118 -8.52 -9.20 -11.29
CA GLY A 118 -7.36 -9.89 -11.87
C GLY A 118 -7.40 -9.93 -13.41
N ASN A 119 -8.19 -9.05 -14.02
CA ASN A 119 -8.41 -9.00 -15.46
C ASN A 119 -7.19 -8.42 -16.18
N PRO A 120 -6.90 -8.91 -17.40
CA PRO A 120 -5.88 -8.32 -18.23
C PRO A 120 -6.29 -6.93 -18.74
N VAL A 121 -5.31 -6.04 -18.84
CA VAL A 121 -5.44 -4.71 -19.42
C VAL A 121 -4.56 -4.56 -20.65
N ASN A 122 -5.02 -3.69 -21.54
CA ASN A 122 -4.19 -3.14 -22.61
C ASN A 122 -3.94 -1.67 -22.30
N TYR A 123 -2.70 -1.21 -22.41
CA TYR A 123 -2.36 0.20 -22.19
C TYR A 123 -1.43 0.73 -23.27
N ARG A 124 -1.46 2.05 -23.45
CA ARG A 124 -0.60 2.77 -24.38
C ARG A 124 0.36 3.66 -23.65
N LYS A 125 1.65 3.53 -23.97
CA LYS A 125 2.68 4.50 -23.57
C LYS A 125 3.07 5.39 -24.74
N GLU A 126 3.32 6.65 -24.43
CA GLU A 126 3.90 7.61 -25.35
C GLU A 126 5.39 7.82 -25.07
N SER A 127 6.03 8.69 -25.86
CA SER A 127 7.45 9.04 -25.74
C SER A 127 7.82 9.69 -24.40
N ASP A 128 6.84 10.19 -23.64
CA ASP A 128 7.02 10.71 -22.27
C ASP A 128 7.11 9.61 -21.21
N ASN A 129 7.06 8.34 -21.62
CA ASN A 129 7.05 7.15 -20.76
C ASN A 129 5.86 7.07 -19.79
N LYS A 130 4.80 7.85 -20.02
CA LYS A 130 3.56 7.79 -19.23
C LYS A 130 2.51 6.96 -19.93
N VAL A 131 1.55 6.46 -19.16
CA VAL A 131 0.37 5.79 -19.70
C VAL A 131 -0.66 6.83 -20.10
N HIS A 132 -1.01 6.89 -21.38
CA HIS A 132 -2.00 7.83 -21.91
C HIS A 132 -3.38 7.20 -22.02
N GLU A 133 -3.45 5.90 -22.25
CA GLU A 133 -4.70 5.16 -22.44
C GLU A 133 -4.61 3.79 -21.77
N ILE A 134 -5.73 3.35 -21.19
CA ILE A 134 -5.89 2.02 -20.59
C ILE A 134 -7.29 1.47 -20.87
N TYR A 135 -7.35 0.18 -21.22
CA TYR A 135 -8.58 -0.58 -21.39
C TYR A 135 -8.52 -1.85 -20.56
N CYS A 136 -9.62 -2.18 -19.89
CA CYS A 136 -9.82 -3.46 -19.21
C CYS A 136 -10.79 -4.32 -20.02
N TRP A 137 -10.50 -5.62 -20.11
CA TRP A 137 -11.38 -6.62 -20.72
C TRP A 137 -12.13 -7.43 -19.66
#